data_AF-A0A2V5VYT2-F1
#
_entry.id   AF-A0A2V5VYT2-F1
#
_cell.length_a   1.000
_cell.length_b   1.000
_cell.length_c   1.000
_cell.angle_alpha   90.00
_cell.angle_beta   90.00
_cell.angle_gamma   90.00
#
_symmetry.space_group_name_H-M   'P 1'
#
loop_
_entity.id
_entity.type
_entity.pdbx_description
1 polymer ?
#
loop_
_entity_poly.entity_id
_entity_poly.type
_entity_poly.pdbx_seq_one_letter_code
_entity_poly.pdbx_strand_id
1 'polypeptide(L)'
;MPSGAGQTVTVTWTGEIPPGANPTSDCTNLADTPAVDQHLPKINVPAGLYNSVNAKFEFNITWDPAAGNDEILTVLNPDGSTLDSSDGGDPTETVTAKNLAAGTYKVI
;
A
#
# COMPACT_ATOMS: atom_id res chain seq x y z
N MET A 1 -0.87 -14.61 3.12
CA MET A 1 -1.29 -14.66 1.70
C MET A 1 -2.30 -15.79 1.52
N PRO A 2 -3.44 -15.54 0.87
CA PRO A 2 -4.38 -16.60 0.53
C PRO A 2 -3.71 -17.63 -0.40
N SER A 3 -3.89 -18.92 -0.12
CA SER A 3 -3.23 -20.03 -0.82
C SER A 3 -4.17 -20.82 -1.73
N GLY A 4 -5.42 -20.37 -1.87
CA GLY A 4 -6.44 -20.97 -2.72
C GLY A 4 -7.45 -19.94 -3.21
N ALA A 5 -8.16 -20.26 -4.30
CA ALA A 5 -9.20 -19.41 -4.85
C ALA A 5 -10.33 -19.15 -3.83
N GLY A 6 -10.83 -17.92 -3.78
CA GLY A 6 -11.92 -17.50 -2.88
C GLY A 6 -11.49 -17.18 -1.45
N GLN A 7 -10.19 -17.28 -1.11
CA GLN A 7 -9.69 -16.84 0.19
C GLN A 7 -9.37 -15.33 0.18
N THR A 8 -9.79 -14.64 1.23
CA THR A 8 -9.41 -13.25 1.52
C THR A 8 -8.57 -13.23 2.79
N VAL A 9 -7.46 -12.48 2.77
CA VAL A 9 -6.64 -12.20 3.96
C VAL A 9 -6.57 -10.69 4.11
N THR A 10 -6.97 -10.19 5.28
CA THR A 10 -6.91 -8.76 5.62
C THR A 10 -5.84 -8.55 6.68
N VAL A 11 -5.00 -7.53 6.47
CA VAL A 11 -4.04 -7.04 7.46
C VAL A 11 -4.42 -5.58 7.73
N THR A 12 -4.51 -5.22 9.00
CA THR A 12 -4.84 -3.86 9.44
C THR A 12 -3.70 -3.34 10.30
N TRP A 13 -3.30 -2.10 10.05
CA TRP A 13 -2.43 -1.33 10.92
C TRP A 13 -3.08 0.03 11.20
N THR A 14 -2.64 0.68 12.27
CA THR A 14 -2.98 2.07 12.59
C THR A 14 -1.67 2.79 12.88
N GLY A 15 -1.53 4.00 12.36
CA GLY A 15 -0.40 4.87 12.61
C GLY A 15 -0.81 6.34 12.59
N GLU A 16 0.17 7.21 12.46
CA GLU A 16 0.01 8.67 12.45
C GLU A 16 0.79 9.21 11.25
N ILE A 17 0.08 9.90 10.34
CA ILE A 17 0.71 10.57 9.21
C ILE A 17 1.27 11.91 9.71
N PRO A 18 2.60 12.13 9.65
CA PRO A 18 3.20 13.39 10.07
C PRO A 18 2.72 14.56 9.18
N PRO A 19 2.61 15.78 9.74
CA PRO A 19 2.22 16.94 8.94
C PRO A 19 3.25 17.23 7.84
N GLY A 20 2.76 17.43 6.62
CA GLY A 20 3.60 17.69 5.47
C GLY A 20 2.77 18.11 4.25
N ALA A 21 3.46 18.32 3.13
CA ALA A 21 2.84 18.52 1.84
C ALA A 21 3.77 17.94 0.77
N ASN A 22 3.19 17.30 -0.24
CA ASN A 22 3.96 16.71 -1.31
C ASN A 22 3.32 16.99 -2.68
N PRO A 23 3.84 17.96 -3.46
CA PRO A 23 3.18 18.44 -4.66
C PRO A 23 3.24 17.45 -5.84
N THR A 24 3.93 16.32 -5.71
CA THR A 24 4.05 15.31 -6.76
C THR A 24 3.01 14.20 -6.67
N SER A 25 2.15 14.19 -5.64
CA SER A 25 1.18 13.12 -5.40
C SER A 25 1.84 11.73 -5.28
N ASP A 26 3.09 11.69 -4.84
CA ASP A 26 3.94 10.49 -4.78
C ASP A 26 4.98 10.65 -3.65
N CYS A 27 4.89 9.79 -2.64
CA CYS A 27 5.74 9.80 -1.44
C CYS A 27 6.99 8.92 -1.54
N THR A 28 7.34 8.40 -2.72
CA THR A 28 8.47 7.48 -2.94
C THR A 28 9.79 8.03 -2.37
N ASN A 29 10.06 9.31 -2.57
CA ASN A 29 11.31 9.95 -2.10
C ASN A 29 11.34 10.18 -0.58
N LEU A 30 10.23 9.97 0.12
CA LEU A 30 10.10 10.12 1.57
C LEU A 30 10.12 8.77 2.30
N ALA A 31 10.17 7.66 1.56
CA ALA A 31 10.25 6.31 2.13
C ALA A 31 11.40 6.16 3.13
N ASP A 32 11.15 5.41 4.20
CA ASP A 32 12.08 5.18 5.32
C ASP A 32 12.56 6.46 6.05
N THR A 33 11.86 7.58 5.86
CA THR A 33 12.12 8.81 6.62
C THR A 33 11.04 9.01 7.69
N PRO A 34 11.30 9.82 8.74
CA PRO A 34 10.27 10.20 9.71
C PRO A 34 9.17 11.13 9.15
N ALA A 35 9.19 11.47 7.86
CA ALA A 35 8.22 12.38 7.25
C ALA A 35 6.94 11.69 6.78
N VAL A 36 6.84 10.37 6.93
CA VAL A 36 5.70 9.55 6.49
C VAL A 36 5.33 8.52 7.54
N ASP A 37 4.07 8.10 7.57
CA ASP A 37 3.71 6.81 8.16
C ASP A 37 4.16 5.69 7.20
N GLN A 38 4.58 4.55 7.71
CA GLN A 38 5.04 3.46 6.85
C GLN A 38 4.70 2.09 7.44
N HIS A 39 3.99 1.29 6.66
CA HIS A 39 3.76 -0.12 6.92
C HIS A 39 4.56 -1.02 5.96
N LEU A 40 5.09 -2.13 6.48
CA LEU A 40 5.98 -3.04 5.76
C LEU A 40 5.36 -4.45 5.58
N PRO A 41 4.25 -4.60 4.83
CA PRO A 41 3.63 -5.90 4.65
C PRO A 41 4.53 -6.83 3.82
N LYS A 42 4.70 -8.07 4.31
CA LYS A 42 5.41 -9.12 3.59
C LYS A 42 4.45 -10.03 2.83
N ILE A 43 4.60 -10.06 1.51
CA ILE A 43 3.88 -10.97 0.61
C ILE A 43 4.73 -12.22 0.39
N ASN A 44 4.19 -13.38 0.74
CA ASN A 44 4.77 -14.68 0.44
C ASN A 44 3.99 -15.35 -0.69
N VAL A 45 4.65 -15.64 -1.81
CA VAL A 45 4.05 -16.32 -2.97
C VAL A 45 4.70 -17.68 -3.15
N PRO A 46 3.98 -18.80 -2.91
CA PRO A 46 4.45 -20.12 -3.27
C PRO A 46 4.79 -20.22 -4.76
N ALA A 47 5.85 -20.96 -5.09
CA ALA A 47 6.23 -21.19 -6.48
C ALA A 47 5.06 -21.75 -7.29
N GLY A 48 4.77 -21.12 -8.44
CA GLY A 48 3.69 -21.55 -9.34
C GLY A 48 2.27 -21.23 -8.88
N LEU A 49 2.05 -20.51 -7.76
CA LEU A 49 0.70 -20.14 -7.29
C LEU A 49 -0.12 -19.47 -8.40
N TYR A 50 0.49 -18.53 -9.12
CA TYR A 50 -0.21 -17.77 -10.16
C TYR A 50 -0.45 -18.52 -11.47
N ASN A 51 -0.05 -19.79 -11.56
CA ASN A 51 -0.42 -20.66 -12.67
C ASN A 51 -1.86 -21.15 -12.57
N SER A 52 -2.46 -21.12 -11.37
CA SER A 52 -3.80 -21.64 -11.10
C SER A 52 -4.74 -20.66 -10.39
N VAL A 53 -4.19 -19.59 -9.79
CA VAL A 53 -4.96 -18.58 -9.05
C VAL A 53 -4.57 -17.18 -9.49
N ASN A 54 -5.55 -16.31 -9.73
CA ASN A 54 -5.32 -14.88 -9.83
C ASN A 54 -5.55 -14.22 -8.47
N ALA A 55 -4.55 -13.54 -7.93
CA ALA A 55 -4.66 -12.79 -6.70
C ALA A 55 -4.86 -11.30 -6.99
N LYS A 56 -5.88 -10.70 -6.36
CA LYS A 56 -6.03 -9.24 -6.25
C LYS A 56 -5.43 -8.79 -4.92
N PHE A 57 -4.67 -7.71 -4.96
CA PHE A 57 -4.18 -7.00 -3.81
C PHE A 57 -4.81 -5.62 -3.78
N GLU A 58 -5.15 -5.17 -2.59
CA GLU A 58 -5.73 -3.86 -2.33
C GLU A 58 -5.03 -3.32 -1.09
N PHE A 59 -4.39 -2.17 -1.25
CA PHE A 59 -3.82 -1.38 -0.17
C PHE A 59 -4.74 -0.19 0.00
N ASN A 60 -5.17 0.05 1.24
CA ASN A 60 -6.11 1.10 1.56
C ASN A 60 -5.68 1.77 2.86
N ILE A 61 -5.77 3.10 2.86
CA ILE A 61 -5.70 3.92 4.06
C ILE A 61 -7.01 4.68 4.19
N THR A 62 -7.41 4.96 5.42
CA THR A 62 -8.59 5.76 5.76
C THR A 62 -8.24 6.64 6.94
N TRP A 63 -8.69 7.87 6.95
CA TRP A 63 -8.45 8.81 8.04
C TRP A 63 -9.73 9.54 8.46
N ASP A 64 -9.62 10.37 9.51
CA ASP A 64 -10.76 11.13 10.01
C ASP A 64 -11.17 12.21 8.98
N PRO A 65 -12.38 12.15 8.41
CA PRO A 65 -12.84 13.15 7.45
C PRO A 65 -13.00 14.55 8.07
N ALA A 66 -13.13 14.66 9.39
CA ALA A 66 -13.24 15.94 10.08
C ALA A 66 -11.88 16.65 10.25
N ALA A 67 -10.76 15.94 10.03
CA ALA A 67 -9.43 16.54 10.11
C ALA A 67 -9.16 17.55 8.98
N GLY A 68 -9.85 17.42 7.84
CA GLY A 68 -9.65 18.28 6.68
C GLY A 68 -8.29 18.10 6.01
N ASN A 69 -7.66 16.93 6.21
CA ASN A 69 -6.41 16.56 5.57
C ASN A 69 -6.66 16.01 4.16
N ASP A 70 -5.64 16.18 3.33
CA ASP A 70 -5.49 15.59 2.00
C ASP A 70 -4.25 14.68 2.04
N GLU A 71 -4.44 13.38 1.85
CA GLU A 71 -3.40 12.37 2.08
C GLU A 71 -3.11 11.58 0.80
N ILE A 72 -1.86 11.16 0.66
CA ILE A 72 -1.39 10.38 -0.49
C ILE A 72 -1.04 8.96 -0.02
N LEU A 73 -1.56 7.95 -0.71
CA LEU A 73 -1.11 6.56 -0.55
C LEU A 73 -0.12 6.21 -1.65
N THR A 74 1.13 5.90 -1.29
CA THR A 74 2.16 5.39 -2.18
C THR A 74 2.54 3.97 -1.80
N VAL A 75 2.55 3.05 -2.77
CA VAL A 75 3.05 1.68 -2.54
C VAL A 75 4.34 1.47 -3.32
N LEU A 76 5.37 0.99 -2.65
CA LEU A 76 6.65 0.61 -3.28
C LEU A 76 6.81 -0.90 -3.36
N ASN A 77 7.37 -1.35 -4.48
CA ASN A 77 7.83 -2.71 -4.70
C ASN A 77 8.99 -3.06 -3.74
N PRO A 78 9.28 -4.36 -3.57
CA PRO A 78 10.40 -4.81 -2.73
C PRO A 78 11.78 -4.32 -3.19
N ASP A 79 11.93 -3.94 -4.45
CA ASP A 79 13.16 -3.36 -5.00
C ASP A 79 13.26 -1.84 -4.79
N GLY A 80 12.25 -1.22 -4.17
CA GLY A 80 12.18 0.21 -3.91
C GLY A 80 11.60 1.05 -5.06
N SER A 81 11.26 0.45 -6.19
CA SER A 81 10.53 1.16 -7.26
C SER A 81 9.07 1.39 -6.86
N THR A 82 8.48 2.47 -7.35
CA THR A 82 7.05 2.75 -7.14
C THR A 82 6.21 1.67 -7.82
N LEU A 83 5.32 1.05 -7.05
CA LEU A 83 4.26 0.20 -7.60
C LEU A 83 3.14 1.09 -8.15
N ASP A 84 2.60 1.99 -7.31
CA ASP A 84 1.58 2.97 -7.68
C ASP A 84 1.40 4.04 -6.59
N SER A 85 0.63 5.09 -6.87
CA SER A 85 0.18 6.09 -5.90
C SER A 85 -1.27 6.51 -6.12
N SER A 86 -1.95 6.94 -5.05
CA SER A 86 -3.33 7.41 -5.04
C SER A 86 -3.41 8.69 -4.21
N ASP A 87 -4.09 9.70 -4.74
CA ASP A 87 -4.20 11.06 -4.21
C ASP A 87 -5.52 11.67 -4.70
N GLY A 88 -6.63 11.04 -4.31
CA GLY A 88 -7.98 11.40 -4.70
C GLY A 88 -8.61 12.51 -3.86
N GLY A 89 -8.08 12.74 -2.65
CA GLY A 89 -8.56 13.77 -1.72
C GLY A 89 -9.87 13.45 -1.01
N ASP A 90 -10.37 12.22 -1.18
CA ASP A 90 -11.39 11.63 -0.31
C ASP A 90 -10.72 11.11 0.97
N PRO A 91 -11.41 10.91 2.11
CA PRO A 91 -10.83 10.40 3.37
C PRO A 91 -10.43 8.91 3.32
N THR A 92 -10.05 8.45 2.13
CA THR A 92 -9.65 7.11 1.78
C THR A 92 -8.80 7.16 0.52
N GLU A 93 -7.70 6.42 0.51
CA GLU A 93 -6.91 6.19 -0.70
C GLU A 93 -6.78 4.70 -0.97
N THR A 94 -6.71 4.33 -2.25
CA THR A 94 -6.62 2.92 -2.63
C THR A 94 -5.63 2.71 -3.78
N VAL A 95 -4.72 1.75 -3.58
CA VAL A 95 -3.87 1.19 -4.63
C VAL A 95 -4.24 -0.27 -4.83
N THR A 96 -4.44 -0.68 -6.09
CA THR A 96 -4.74 -2.08 -6.41
C THR A 96 -3.71 -2.69 -7.34
N ALA A 97 -3.39 -3.95 -7.12
CA ALA A 97 -2.47 -4.70 -7.97
C ALA A 97 -2.92 -6.15 -8.14
N LYS A 98 -2.33 -6.86 -9.10
CA LYS A 98 -2.60 -8.27 -9.35
C LYS A 98 -1.31 -9.06 -9.35
N ASN A 99 -1.37 -10.27 -8.80
CA ASN A 99 -0.28 -11.25 -8.87
C ASN A 99 1.09 -10.67 -8.47
N LEU A 100 1.11 -9.88 -7.37
CA LEU A 100 2.33 -9.26 -6.85
C LEU A 100 3.43 -10.27 -6.57
N ALA A 101 4.68 -9.92 -6.86
CA ALA A 101 5.82 -10.74 -6.53
C ALA A 101 5.98 -10.90 -5.01
N ALA A 102 6.64 -11.99 -4.59
CA ALA A 102 7.01 -12.15 -3.18
C ALA A 102 8.02 -11.09 -2.76
N GLY A 103 7.88 -10.59 -1.53
CA GLY A 103 8.79 -9.60 -0.96
C GLY A 103 8.11 -8.72 0.08
N THR A 104 8.88 -7.78 0.63
CA THR A 104 8.37 -6.76 1.55
C THR A 104 8.06 -5.52 0.76
N TYR A 105 6.80 -5.10 0.75
CA TYR A 105 6.38 -3.86 0.13
C TYR A 105 6.44 -2.74 1.16
N LYS A 106 6.51 -1.50 0.72
CA LYS A 106 6.33 -0.33 1.59
C LYS A 106 5.01 0.31 1.24
N VAL A 107 4.16 0.49 2.23
CA VAL A 107 2.91 1.24 2.12
C VAL A 107 3.13 2.50 2.91
N ILE A 108 3.11 3.63 2.21
CA ILE A 108 3.50 4.95 2.67
C ILE A 108 2.32 5.89 2.47
#